data_AF-A0A0J8VPP7-F1
#
_entry.id   AF-A0A0J8VPP7-F1
#
_cell.length_a   1.000
_cell.length_b   1.000
_cell.length_c   1.000
_cell.angle_alpha   90.00
_cell.angle_beta   90.00
_cell.angle_gamma   90.00
#
_symmetry.space_group_name_H-M   'P 1'
#
loop_
_entity.id
_entity.type
_entity.pdbx_description
1 polymer ?
#
loop_
_entity_poly.entity_id
_entity_poly.type
_entity_poly.pdbx_seq_one_letter_code
_entity_poly.pdbx_strand_id
1 'polypeptide(L)'
;MKGEKVCFFVANPKNYQPVFIAINPRETPMKERFFFSDKALLKVTDGQLCVPPSFYKFENGRQYIADYVLSPNGLDGGDKFTNRSVTVGFEIANGRAYFIKLNNDEY
;
A
#
# COMPACT_ATOMS: atom_id res chain seq x y z
N MET A 1 -14.73 -2.77 19.43
CA MET A 1 -13.48 -2.73 18.67
C MET A 1 -13.82 -2.33 17.23
N LYS A 2 -13.50 -1.09 16.81
CA LYS A 2 -13.81 -0.58 15.46
C LYS A 2 -12.52 -0.59 14.63
N GLY A 3 -12.52 -1.44 13.60
CA GLY A 3 -11.61 -1.51 12.45
C GLY A 3 -10.30 -0.72 12.51
N GLU A 4 -9.22 -1.40 12.86
CA GLU A 4 -7.85 -0.95 12.66
C GLU A 4 -7.53 -0.96 11.16
N LYS A 5 -7.78 0.17 10.49
CA LYS A 5 -7.28 0.40 9.14
C LYS A 5 -5.79 0.71 9.24
N VAL A 6 -4.98 0.12 8.37
CA VAL A 6 -3.56 0.47 8.26
C VAL A 6 -3.43 1.58 7.23
N CYS A 7 -2.87 2.72 7.62
CA CYS A 7 -2.76 3.90 6.75
C CYS A 7 -1.31 4.24 6.45
N PHE A 8 -1.03 4.55 5.20
CA PHE A 8 0.28 4.99 4.73
C PHE A 8 0.21 6.46 4.32
N PHE A 9 1.22 7.24 4.67
CA PHE A 9 1.32 8.62 4.20
C PHE A 9 1.72 8.63 2.71
N VAL A 10 1.01 9.44 1.93
CA VAL A 10 1.31 9.66 0.52
C VAL A 10 1.86 11.08 0.37
N ALA A 11 3.15 11.17 0.02
CA ALA A 11 3.79 12.46 -0.22
C ALA A 11 3.21 13.13 -1.48
N ASN A 12 2.96 14.44 -1.39
CA ASN A 12 2.40 15.25 -2.48
C ASN A 12 1.15 14.61 -3.11
N PRO A 13 0.09 14.36 -2.32
CA PRO A 13 -1.03 13.52 -2.72
C PRO A 13 -1.83 14.14 -3.88
N LYS A 14 -2.00 15.48 -3.93
CA LYS A 14 -2.74 16.19 -4.99
C LYS A 14 -4.00 15.41 -5.42
N ASN A 15 -4.07 15.01 -6.68
CA ASN A 15 -5.12 14.20 -7.30
C ASN A 15 -4.67 12.75 -7.59
N TYR A 16 -3.58 12.29 -6.98
CA TYR A 16 -3.07 10.94 -7.17
C TYR A 16 -3.95 9.91 -6.47
N GLN A 17 -4.32 8.87 -7.20
CA GLN A 17 -5.11 7.75 -6.68
C GLN A 17 -4.40 6.42 -6.99
N PRO A 18 -4.56 5.40 -6.13
CA PRO A 18 -3.93 4.11 -6.34
C PRO A 18 -4.56 3.43 -7.56
N VAL A 19 -3.71 2.91 -8.44
CA VAL A 19 -4.13 2.09 -9.60
C VAL A 19 -3.75 0.62 -9.41
N PHE A 20 -2.72 0.35 -8.62
CA PHE A 20 -2.29 -0.99 -8.22
C PHE A 20 -1.79 -0.98 -6.77
N ILE A 21 -2.03 -2.08 -6.06
CA ILE A 21 -1.37 -2.35 -4.78
C ILE A 21 -1.08 -3.85 -4.65
N ALA A 22 0.10 -4.18 -4.15
CA ALA A 22 0.48 -5.51 -3.71
C ALA A 22 0.80 -5.42 -2.22
N ILE A 23 0.29 -6.35 -1.42
CA ILE A 23 0.55 -6.43 0.02
C ILE A 23 0.96 -7.85 0.31
N ASN A 24 2.22 -8.04 0.71
CA ASN A 24 2.79 -9.36 0.92
C ASN A 24 3.57 -9.38 2.24
N PRO A 25 3.56 -10.50 2.98
CA PRO A 25 4.55 -10.72 4.03
C PRO A 25 5.97 -10.47 3.51
N ARG A 26 6.84 -9.91 4.35
CA ARG A 26 8.19 -9.50 3.93
C ARG A 26 9.01 -10.65 3.33
N GLU A 27 8.84 -11.85 3.87
CA GLU A 27 9.55 -13.06 3.45
C GLU A 27 8.97 -13.70 2.17
N THR A 28 7.90 -13.14 1.60
CA THR A 28 7.27 -13.68 0.38
C THR A 28 8.23 -13.53 -0.81
N PRO A 29 8.62 -14.65 -1.45
CA PRO A 29 9.47 -14.60 -2.64
C PRO A 29 8.86 -13.73 -3.74
N MET A 30 9.70 -13.00 -4.48
CA MET A 30 9.22 -12.04 -5.50
C MET A 30 8.28 -12.68 -6.54
N LYS A 31 8.51 -13.95 -6.89
CA LYS A 31 7.70 -14.71 -7.86
C LYS A 31 6.31 -15.09 -7.35
N GLU A 32 6.09 -15.00 -6.04
CA GLU A 32 4.85 -15.40 -5.34
C GLU A 32 4.08 -14.17 -4.81
N ARG A 33 4.59 -12.96 -5.06
CA ARG A 33 3.91 -11.73 -4.64
C ARG A 33 2.56 -11.61 -5.36
N PHE A 34 1.50 -11.50 -4.57
CA PHE A 34 0.15 -11.26 -5.08
C PHE A 34 -0.08 -9.77 -5.30
N PHE A 35 -0.54 -9.43 -6.50
CA PHE A 35 -0.95 -8.08 -6.88
C PHE A 35 -2.47 -7.99 -6.81
N PHE A 36 -2.99 -7.10 -5.97
CA PHE A 36 -4.41 -6.76 -5.96
C PHE A 36 -4.63 -5.66 -7.02
N SER A 37 -5.21 -6.04 -8.16
CA SER A 37 -5.63 -5.09 -9.20
C SER A 37 -7.05 -4.59 -9.00
N ASP A 38 -7.57 -4.63 -7.77
CA ASP A 38 -8.98 -4.36 -7.53
C ASP A 38 -9.24 -2.85 -7.49
N LYS A 39 -9.70 -2.36 -8.64
CA LYS A 39 -9.81 -0.97 -9.10
C LYS A 39 -10.60 -0.02 -8.19
N ALA A 40 -11.27 -0.48 -7.14
CA ALA A 40 -12.41 0.22 -6.55
C ALA A 40 -12.40 0.44 -5.02
N LEU A 41 -11.48 -0.16 -4.25
CA LEU A 41 -11.64 -0.21 -2.79
C LEU A 41 -10.70 0.67 -1.98
N LEU A 42 -9.67 1.24 -2.59
CA LEU A 42 -8.70 2.09 -1.91
C LEU A 42 -8.65 3.47 -2.56
N LYS A 43 -8.59 4.51 -1.72
CA LYS A 43 -8.46 5.91 -2.16
C LYS A 43 -7.41 6.59 -1.31
N VAL A 44 -6.70 7.54 -1.91
CA VAL A 44 -5.95 8.53 -1.14
C VAL A 44 -6.94 9.59 -0.66
N THR A 45 -7.10 9.69 0.65
CA THR A 45 -7.94 10.71 1.32
C THR A 45 -7.09 11.36 2.40
N ASP A 46 -7.13 12.70 2.50
CA ASP A 46 -6.34 13.48 3.47
C ASP A 46 -4.84 13.13 3.46
N GLY A 47 -4.30 12.85 2.28
CA GLY A 47 -2.90 12.48 2.09
C GLY A 47 -2.52 11.10 2.61
N GLN A 48 -3.50 10.23 2.87
CA GLN A 48 -3.26 8.87 3.35
C GLN A 48 -3.95 7.83 2.48
N LEU A 49 -3.27 6.70 2.29
CA LEU A 49 -3.81 5.49 1.68
C LEU A 49 -4.09 4.48 2.79
N CYS A 50 -5.37 4.23 3.10
CA CYS A 50 -5.76 3.34 4.18
C CYS A 50 -6.31 2.01 3.65
N VAL A 51 -5.75 0.90 4.13
CA VAL A 51 -6.16 -0.46 3.82
C VAL A 51 -7.11 -0.96 4.92
N PRO A 52 -8.40 -1.19 4.60
CA PRO A 52 -9.33 -1.75 5.57
C PRO A 52 -9.17 -3.27 5.72
N PRO A 53 -9.56 -3.85 6.86
CA PRO A 53 -9.52 -5.30 7.08
C PRO A 53 -10.45 -6.11 6.15
N SER A 54 -11.39 -5.45 5.46
CA SER A 54 -12.20 -6.04 4.39
C SER A 54 -11.42 -6.23 3.09
N PHE A 55 -10.33 -5.49 2.89
CA PHE A 55 -9.45 -5.60 1.73
C PHE A 55 -8.30 -6.57 2.02
N TYR A 56 -7.61 -6.39 3.14
CA TYR A 56 -6.52 -7.26 3.57
C TYR A 56 -6.49 -7.37 5.09
N LYS A 57 -6.40 -8.59 5.61
CA LYS A 57 -6.29 -8.84 7.05
C LYS A 57 -4.83 -9.02 7.42
N PHE A 58 -4.32 -8.09 8.23
CA PHE A 58 -2.96 -8.18 8.73
C PHE A 58 -2.88 -9.01 10.01
N GLU A 59 -1.78 -9.73 10.16
CA GLU A 59 -1.44 -10.49 11.36
C GLU A 59 -0.55 -9.66 12.27
N ASN A 60 -0.86 -9.68 13.57
CA ASN A 60 -0.06 -8.99 14.58
C ASN A 60 1.28 -9.70 14.79
N GLY A 61 2.36 -8.93 14.96
CA GLY A 61 3.74 -9.41 15.07
C GLY A 61 4.40 -9.75 13.73
N ARG A 62 3.76 -9.43 12.59
CA ARG A 62 4.25 -9.78 11.26
C ARG A 62 4.66 -8.53 10.47
N GLN A 63 5.72 -8.70 9.68
CA GLN A 63 6.25 -7.68 8.75
C GLN A 63 5.70 -7.88 7.35
N TYR A 64 5.40 -6.77 6.69
CA TYR A 64 4.82 -6.70 5.36
C TYR A 64 5.56 -5.69 4.48
N ILE A 65 5.51 -5.94 3.18
CA ILE A 65 5.88 -5.01 2.13
C ILE A 65 4.61 -4.68 1.35
N ALA A 66 4.32 -3.39 1.21
CA ALA A 66 3.30 -2.90 0.30
C ALA A 66 3.93 -2.13 -0.85
N ASP A 67 3.71 -2.63 -2.07
CA ASP A 67 4.10 -1.99 -3.33
C ASP A 67 2.85 -1.40 -3.96
N TYR A 68 2.80 -0.10 -4.20
CA TYR A 68 1.64 0.52 -4.84
C TYR A 68 2.02 1.57 -5.88
N VAL A 69 1.18 1.68 -6.91
CA VAL A 69 1.34 2.65 -7.98
C VAL A 69 0.23 3.67 -7.89
N LEU A 70 0.61 4.94 -7.89
CA LEU A 70 -0.29 6.08 -7.90
C LEU A 70 -0.28 6.75 -9.28
N SER A 71 -1.46 7.13 -9.78
CA SER A 71 -1.63 7.88 -11.04
C SER A 71 -2.43 9.18 -10.78
N PRO A 72 -2.12 10.31 -11.43
CA PRO A 72 -2.97 11.50 -11.36
C PRO A 72 -4.34 11.20 -11.96
N ASN A 73 -5.41 11.55 -11.25
CA ASN A 73 -6.80 11.17 -11.60
C ASN A 73 -7.05 9.65 -11.62
N GLY A 74 -6.15 8.85 -11.02
CA GLY A 74 -6.31 7.41 -10.94
C GLY A 74 -6.33 6.73 -12.31
N LEU A 75 -7.30 5.84 -12.51
CA LEU A 75 -7.42 5.03 -13.73
C LEU A 75 -7.83 5.84 -14.97
N ASP A 76 -8.35 7.06 -14.78
CA ASP A 76 -8.74 7.97 -15.85
C ASP A 76 -7.57 8.88 -16.30
N GLY A 77 -6.42 8.77 -15.62
CA GLY A 77 -5.18 9.46 -15.96
C GLY A 77 -4.46 8.78 -17.12
N GLY A 78 -4.54 9.38 -18.31
CA GLY A 78 -4.00 8.81 -19.55
C GLY A 78 -2.47 8.81 -19.68
N ASP A 79 -1.71 9.37 -18.73
CA ASP A 79 -0.26 9.52 -18.88
C ASP A 79 0.57 8.70 -17.88
N LYS A 80 1.03 7.54 -18.33
CA LYS A 80 1.93 6.62 -17.62
C LYS A 80 3.23 7.27 -17.12
N PHE A 81 3.69 8.36 -17.74
CA PHE A 81 4.93 9.05 -17.35
C PHE A 81 4.79 9.83 -16.04
N THR A 82 3.57 9.97 -15.54
CA THR A 82 3.29 10.68 -14.28
C THR A 82 3.04 9.76 -13.09
N ASN A 83 3.06 8.43 -13.32
CA ASN A 83 2.85 7.43 -12.28
C ASN A 83 3.97 7.43 -11.24
N ARG A 84 3.62 7.15 -9.99
CA ARG A 84 4.57 7.03 -8.88
C ARG A 84 4.47 5.64 -8.28
N SER A 85 5.55 4.88 -8.36
CA SER A 85 5.71 3.65 -7.60
C SER A 85 6.20 3.97 -6.20
N VAL A 86 5.59 3.35 -5.21
CA VAL A 86 5.96 3.50 -3.80
C VAL A 86 6.03 2.12 -3.18
N THR A 87 7.13 1.85 -2.50
CA THR A 87 7.31 0.65 -1.69
C THR A 87 7.46 1.06 -0.23
N VAL A 88 6.70 0.41 0.65
CA VAL A 88 6.75 0.64 2.10
C VAL A 88 6.86 -0.68 2.84
N GLY A 89 7.80 -0.73 3.78
CA GLY A 89 7.90 -1.80 4.76
C GLY A 89 7.24 -1.38 6.06
N PHE A 90 6.45 -2.28 6.65
CA PHE A 90 5.86 -2.04 7.96
C PHE A 90 5.65 -3.33 8.76
N GLU A 91 5.63 -3.19 10.08
CA GLU A 91 5.28 -4.25 11.01
C GLU A 91 3.93 -3.92 11.67
N ILE A 92 3.08 -4.92 11.86
CA ILE A 92 1.90 -4.76 12.70
C ILE A 92 2.27 -5.14 14.13
N ALA A 93 2.14 -4.19 15.05
CA ALA A 93 2.29 -4.44 16.48
C ALA A 93 1.13 -3.81 17.25
N ASN A 94 0.50 -4.57 18.13
CA ASN A 94 -0.67 -4.17 18.90
C ASN A 94 -1.78 -3.54 18.03
N GLY A 95 -2.03 -4.14 16.85
CA GLY A 95 -3.08 -3.66 15.94
C GLY A 95 -2.75 -2.37 15.17
N ARG A 96 -1.50 -1.90 15.25
CA ARG A 96 -1.03 -0.68 14.58
C ARG A 96 0.14 -0.99 13.67
N ALA A 97 0.23 -0.28 12.55
CA ALA A 97 1.35 -0.38 11.64
C ALA A 97 2.47 0.59 12.04
N TYR A 98 3.71 0.08 12.04
CA TYR A 98 4.93 0.84 12.26
C TYR A 98 5.84 0.68 11.06
N PHE A 99 6.31 1.78 10.50
CA PHE A 99 7.24 1.72 9.37
C PHE A 99 8.56 1.09 9.80
N ILE A 100 9.06 0.20 8.95
CA ILE A 100 10.37 -0.42 9.11
C ILE A 100 11.24 -0.08 7.90
N LYS A 101 12.55 -0.17 8.09
CA LYS A 101 13.50 0.05 7.01
C LYS A 101 13.38 -1.07 5.97
N LEU A 102 13.32 -0.69 4.70
CA LEU A 102 13.43 -1.60 3.56
C LEU A 102 14.85 -2.18 3.48
N ASN A 103 14.94 -3.46 3.14
CA ASN A 103 16.19 -4.14 2.82
C ASN A 103 16.67 -3.69 1.43
N ASN A 104 17.96 -3.89 1.14
CA ASN A 104 18.57 -3.38 -0.09
C ASN A 104 17.94 -3.95 -1.38
N ASP A 105 17.23 -5.07 -1.28
CA ASP A 105 16.53 -5.80 -2.34
C ASP A 105 15.02 -5.48 -2.42
N GLU A 106 14.54 -4.52 -1.64
CA GLU A 106 13.12 -4.14 -1.54
C GLU A 106 12.81 -2.75 -2.14
N TYR A 107 13.70 -2.20 -2.99
CA TYR A 107 13.54 -0.89 -3.67
C TYR A 107 13.24 -1.02 -5.17
#